data_AF-A0A927IPD1-F1
#
_entry.id   AF-A0A927IPD1-F1
#
_cell.length_a   1.000
_cell.length_b   1.000
_cell.length_c   1.000
_cell.angle_alpha   90.00
_cell.angle_beta   90.00
_cell.angle_gamma   90.00
#
_symmetry.space_group_name_H-M   'P 1'
#
loop_
_entity.id
_entity.type
_entity.pdbx_description
1 polymer ?
#
loop_
_entity_poly.entity_id
_entity_poly.type
_entity_poly.pdbx_seq_one_letter_code
_entity_poly.pdbx_strand_id
1 'polypeptide(L)' 'MTEQTWTLQELRDELERFERALKAAGKAPDTVNTYVGRSRIFLRWLADDYVPR' A
#
# COMPACT_ATOMS: atom_id res chain seq x y z
N MET A 1 -22.87 10.25 -4.05
CA MET A 1 -21.47 10.03 -3.63
C MET A 1 -20.64 10.15 -4.88
N THR A 2 -19.67 11.05 -4.94
CA THR A 2 -18.70 11.10 -6.05
C THR A 2 -17.85 9.84 -5.98
N GLU A 3 -17.85 9.04 -7.05
CA GLU A 3 -16.90 7.93 -7.18
C GLU A 3 -15.49 8.52 -7.22
N GLN A 4 -14.74 8.36 -6.13
CA GLN A 4 -13.32 8.67 -6.16
C GLN A 4 -12.64 7.60 -7.01
N THR A 5 -12.26 7.97 -8.22
CA THR A 5 -11.42 7.13 -9.07
C THR A 5 -9.97 7.47 -8.75
N TRP A 6 -9.26 6.52 -8.17
CA TRP A 6 -7.83 6.64 -7.91
C TRP A 6 -7.06 5.97 -9.05
N THR A 7 -6.03 6.64 -9.57
CA THR A 7 -5.04 6.02 -10.44
C THR A 7 -4.16 5.07 -9.64
N LEU A 8 -3.57 4.10 -10.33
CA LEU A 8 -2.63 3.16 -9.72
C LEU A 8 -1.42 3.89 -9.09
N GLN A 9 -1.00 5.02 -9.66
CA GLN A 9 0.08 5.82 -9.08
C GLN A 9 -0.34 6.48 -7.77
N GLU A 10 -1.53 7.09 -7.71
CA GLU A 10 -2.05 7.69 -6.47
C GLU A 10 -2.21 6.64 -5.36
N LEU A 11 -2.61 5.42 -5.69
CA LEU A 11 -2.68 4.32 -4.73
C LEU A 11 -1.30 3.93 -4.18
N ARG A 12 -0.26 3.95 -5.01
CA ARG A 12 1.12 3.70 -4.58
C ARG A 12 1.61 4.81 -3.68
N ASP A 13 1.41 6.06 -4.08
CA ASP A 13 1.86 7.24 -3.33
C ASP A 13 1.20 7.31 -1.94
N GLU A 14 -0.09 6.98 -1.87
CA GLU A 14 -0.83 6.94 -0.59
C GLU A 14 -0.38 5.76 0.28
N LEU A 15 -0.08 4.59 -0.30
CA LEU A 15 0.47 3.47 0.45
C LEU A 15 1.84 3.82 1.04
N GLU A 16 2.68 4.54 0.31
CA GLU A 16 3.96 5.02 0.83
C GLU A 16 3.79 6.08 1.92
N ARG A 17 2.83 7.00 1.76
CA ARG A 17 2.49 7.98 2.80
C ARG A 17 2.05 7.27 4.08
N PHE A 18 1.20 6.26 3.96
CA PHE A 18 0.76 5.46 5.08
C PHE A 18 1.91 4.70 5.75
N GLU A 19 2.81 4.11 4.97
CA GLU A 19 4.01 3.45 5.49
C GLU A 19 4.90 4.41 6.31
N ARG A 20 5.13 5.62 5.77
CA ARG A 20 5.89 6.67 6.46
C ARG A 20 5.22 7.08 7.76
N ALA A 21 3.88 7.21 7.78
CA ALA A 21 3.13 7.55 8.99
C ALA A 21 3.25 6.47 10.08
N LEU A 22 3.18 5.18 9.71
CA LEU A 22 3.36 4.08 10.67
C LEU A 22 4.77 4.06 11.25
N LYS A 23 5.79 4.30 10.41
CA LYS A 23 7.20 4.41 10.85
C LYS A 23 7.42 5.61 11.77
N ALA A 24 6.89 6.77 11.42
CA ALA A 24 6.97 7.97 12.26
C ALA A 24 6.25 7.79 13.61
N ALA A 25 5.20 6.99 13.66
CA ALA A 25 4.52 6.60 14.90
C ALA A 25 5.27 5.53 15.73
N GLY A 26 6.49 5.15 15.34
CA GLY A 26 7.32 4.20 16.08
C GLY A 26 6.81 2.76 16.05
N LYS A 27 6.00 2.38 15.06
CA LYS A 27 5.52 1.00 14.94
C LYS A 27 6.66 0.06 14.59
N ALA A 28 6.61 -1.15 15.17
CA ALA A 28 7.57 -2.20 14.87
C ALA A 28 7.54 -2.58 13.38
N PRO A 29 8.68 -3.00 12.78
CA PRO A 29 8.74 -3.37 11.37
C PRO A 29 7.70 -4.42 10.96
N ASP A 30 7.46 -5.43 11.79
CA ASP A 30 6.47 -6.48 11.53
C ASP A 30 5.04 -5.94 11.50
N THR A 31 4.74 -4.97 12.38
CA THR A 31 3.46 -4.27 12.38
C THR A 31 3.29 -3.46 11.10
N VAL A 32 4.31 -2.69 10.71
CA VAL A 32 4.31 -1.94 9.44
C VAL A 32 4.04 -2.90 8.28
N ASN A 33 4.81 -3.98 8.19
CA ASN A 33 4.69 -4.98 7.12
C ASN A 33 3.31 -5.66 7.08
N THR A 34 2.70 -5.93 8.24
CA THR A 34 1.33 -6.47 8.31
C THR A 34 0.32 -5.54 7.63
N TYR A 35 0.48 -4.22 7.81
CA TYR A 35 -0.42 -3.22 7.23
C TYR A 35 -0.10 -2.90 5.77
N VAL A 36 1.17 -2.80 5.39
CA VAL A 36 1.55 -2.36 4.03
C VAL A 36 1.78 -3.51 3.06
N GLY A 37 2.19 -4.68 3.56
CA GLY A 37 2.61 -5.81 2.73
C GLY A 37 1.49 -6.36 1.86
N ARG A 38 0.31 -6.62 2.46
CA ARG A 38 -0.87 -7.10 1.73
C ARG A 38 -1.37 -6.08 0.72
N SER A 39 -1.39 -4.80 1.08
CA SER A 39 -1.75 -3.71 0.17
C SER A 39 -0.78 -3.63 -1.02
N ARG A 40 0.53 -3.80 -0.77
CA ARG A 40 1.55 -3.82 -1.84
C ARG A 40 1.39 -5.02 -2.78
N ILE A 41 0.97 -6.18 -2.27
CA ILE A 41 0.60 -7.34 -3.11
C ILE A 41 -0.64 -7.02 -3.94
N PHE A 42 -1.67 -6.46 -3.33
CA PHE A 42 -2.89 -6.07 -4.03
C PHE A 42 -2.61 -5.06 -5.16
N LEU A 43 -1.78 -4.05 -4.93
CA LEU A 43 -1.40 -3.10 -5.98
C LEU A 43 -0.62 -3.75 -7.12
N ARG A 44 0.20 -4.76 -6.84
CA ARG A 44 0.86 -5.55 -7.91
C ARG A 44 -0.15 -6.36 -8.72
N TRP A 45 -1.14 -6.95 -8.06
CA TRP A 45 -2.21 -7.67 -8.75
C TRP A 45 -3.06 -6.73 -9.60
N LEU A 46 -3.41 -5.56 -9.06
CA LEU A 46 -4.17 -4.53 -9.77
C LEU A 46 -3.41 -3.98 -10.98
N ALA A 47 -2.07 -3.97 -10.92
CA ALA A 47 -1.20 -3.56 -12.00
C ALA A 47 -0.96 -4.65 -13.07
N ASP A 48 -1.50 -5.87 -12.87
CA ASP A 48 -1.18 -7.07 -13.66
C ASP A 48 0.32 -7.49 -13.57
N ASP A 49 1.03 -7.00 -12.55
CA ASP A 49 2.45 -7.26 -12.28
C ASP A 49 2.66 -8.34 -11.19
N TYR A 50 1.58 -9.00 -10.76
CA TYR A 50 1.65 -9.99 -9.68
C TYR A 50 2.06 -11.38 -10.20
N VAL A 51 3.21 -11.86 -9.72
CA VAL A 51 3.65 -13.25 -9.92
C VAL A 51 3.64 -13.95 -8.56
N PRO A 52 2.75 -14.93 -8.32
CA PRO A 52 2.80 -15.77 -7.13
C PRO A 52 4.13 -16.53 -7.11
N ARG A 53 4.76 -16.61 -5.93
CA ARG A 53 6.00 -17.38 -5.70
C ARG A 53 5.70 -18.65 -4.92
#